data_AF-A0A7L0JY15-F1
#
_entry.id   AF-A0A7L0JY15-F1
#
_cell.length_a   1.000
_cell.length_b   1.000
_cell.length_c   1.000
_cell.angle_alpha   90.00
_cell.angle_beta   90.00
_cell.angle_gamma   90.00
#
_symmetry.space_group_name_H-M   'P 1'
#
loop_
_entity.id
_entity.type
_entity.pdbx_description
1 polymer ?
#
loop_
_entity_poly.entity_id
_entity_poly.type
_entity_poly.pdbx_seq_one_letter_code
_entity_poly.pdbx_strand_id
1 'polypeptide(L)'
;GQRAPGAKRRSSFYLPRGTVKHLHVLSHTRASEVIGALLRKFAVVDDPRKFALFERSEKDEQVYLRKLADEEQPLRLRLLAGPSEKALSFVLKENETGEVNVSA
;
A
#
# COMPACT_ATOMS: atom_id res chain seq x y z
N GLY A 1 5.43 28.05 34.12
CA GLY A 1 5.18 27.56 32.73
C GLY A 1 6.52 27.53 32.01
N GLN A 2 6.82 26.63 31.10
CA GLN A 2 5.99 25.84 30.21
C GLN A 2 6.65 24.46 30.05
N ARG A 3 5.89 23.37 30.16
CA ARG A 3 6.35 22.02 29.80
C ARG A 3 6.32 21.92 28.28
N ALA A 4 7.48 21.65 27.67
CA ALA A 4 7.56 21.28 26.26
C ALA A 4 6.60 20.10 25.99
N PRO A 5 5.82 20.11 24.89
CA PRO A 5 4.95 18.99 24.56
C PRO A 5 5.84 17.76 24.34
N GLY A 6 5.59 16.71 25.13
CA GLY A 6 6.34 15.47 25.07
C GLY A 6 6.37 14.96 23.64
N ALA A 7 7.57 14.87 23.06
CA ALA A 7 7.78 14.20 21.80
C ALA A 7 7.20 12.80 21.93
N LYS A 8 6.01 12.59 21.33
CA LYS A 8 5.39 11.27 21.22
C LYS A 8 6.46 10.41 20.58
N ARG A 9 7.04 9.50 21.37
CA ARG A 9 8.07 8.56 20.93
C ARG A 9 7.46 7.80 19.76
N ARG A 10 7.76 8.23 18.52
CA ARG A 10 7.39 7.51 17.31
C ARG A 10 8.21 6.23 17.38
N SER A 11 7.64 5.19 17.97
CA SER A 11 8.15 3.84 17.77
C SER A 11 7.96 3.55 16.29
N SER A 12 9.01 3.79 15.51
CA SER A 12 9.05 3.49 14.10
C SER A 12 9.14 1.97 13.94
N PHE A 13 7.99 1.32 13.96
CA PHE A 13 7.88 -0.05 13.50
C PHE A 13 7.82 0.01 11.97
N TYR A 14 8.96 -0.28 11.34
CA TYR A 14 9.02 -0.46 9.90
C TYR A 14 8.47 -1.85 9.56
N LEU A 15 7.71 -1.97 8.47
CA LEU A 15 7.43 -3.29 7.92
C LEU A 15 8.76 -3.94 7.52
N PRO A 16 9.07 -5.16 7.99
CA PRO A 16 10.15 -5.94 7.41
C PRO A 16 9.90 -6.08 5.90
N ARG A 17 10.94 -5.86 5.09
CA ARG A 17 10.87 -6.13 3.64
C ARG A 17 10.41 -7.58 3.42
N GLY A 18 9.49 -7.77 2.48
CA GLY A 18 8.96 -9.10 2.16
C GLY A 18 7.82 -9.57 3.06
N THR A 19 7.26 -8.71 3.92
CA THR A 19 6.10 -9.07 4.72
C THR A 19 4.85 -9.26 3.84
N VAL A 20 4.20 -10.42 3.96
CA VAL A 20 2.96 -10.75 3.23
C VAL A 20 1.77 -10.80 4.20
N LYS A 21 0.61 -10.27 3.78
CA LYS A 21 -0.67 -10.46 4.47
C LYS A 21 -1.81 -10.68 3.49
N HIS A 22 -2.66 -11.64 3.85
CA HIS A 22 -3.99 -11.76 3.27
C HIS A 22 -4.95 -10.76 3.95
N LEU A 23 -5.76 -10.12 3.11
CA LEU A 23 -6.87 -9.25 3.51
C LEU A 23 -8.14 -9.79 2.87
N HIS A 24 -9.23 -9.83 3.65
CA HIS A 24 -10.56 -9.97 3.08
C HIS A 24 -11.04 -8.58 2.70
N VAL A 25 -11.42 -8.41 1.44
CA VAL A 25 -11.85 -7.13 0.87
C VAL A 25 -13.16 -7.35 0.12
N LEU A 26 -13.93 -6.28 -0.05
CA LEU A 26 -15.16 -6.28 -0.82
C LEU A 26 -14.87 -5.85 -2.27
N SER A 27 -15.81 -6.06 -3.18
CA SER A 27 -15.67 -5.69 -4.59
C SER A 27 -15.44 -4.19 -4.79
N HIS A 28 -16.02 -3.37 -3.92
CA HIS A 28 -15.89 -1.91 -3.95
C HIS A 28 -14.75 -1.37 -3.07
N THR A 29 -13.95 -2.23 -2.42
CA THR A 29 -12.81 -1.77 -1.62
C THR A 29 -11.77 -1.15 -2.55
N ARG A 30 -11.40 0.10 -2.27
CA ARG A 30 -10.48 0.90 -3.08
C ARG A 30 -9.02 0.70 -2.65
N ALA A 31 -8.07 1.04 -3.52
CA ALA A 31 -6.65 0.93 -3.24
C ALA A 31 -6.24 1.74 -1.99
N SER A 32 -6.77 2.96 -1.84
CA SER A 32 -6.56 3.81 -0.65
C SER A 32 -7.01 3.14 0.65
N GLU A 33 -8.13 2.42 0.62
CA GLU A 33 -8.65 1.67 1.77
C GLU A 33 -7.78 0.47 2.11
N VAL A 34 -7.23 -0.22 1.10
CA VAL A 34 -6.27 -1.33 1.28
C VAL A 34 -4.98 -0.81 1.92
N ILE A 35 -4.44 0.31 1.45
CA ILE A 35 -3.27 0.96 2.05
C ILE A 35 -3.53 1.22 3.53
N GLY A 36 -4.63 1.92 3.86
CA GLY A 36 -5.00 2.21 5.25
C GLY A 36 -5.19 0.95 6.10
N ALA A 37 -5.81 -0.10 5.55
CA ALA A 37 -6.00 -1.37 6.25
C ALA A 37 -4.67 -2.07 6.56
N LEU A 38 -3.72 -2.09 5.62
CA LEU A 38 -2.39 -2.65 5.84
C LEU A 38 -1.63 -1.87 6.91
N LEU A 39 -1.58 -0.53 6.80
CA LEU A 39 -0.86 0.30 7.76
C LEU A 39 -1.42 0.12 9.18
N ARG A 40 -2.74 0.10 9.35
CA ARG A 40 -3.38 -0.20 10.65
C ARG A 40 -3.03 -1.60 11.14
N LYS A 41 -3.10 -2.61 10.28
CA LYS A 41 -2.81 -4.02 10.64
C LYS A 41 -1.37 -4.23 11.11
N PHE A 42 -0.45 -3.39 10.65
CA PHE A 42 0.95 -3.41 11.05
C PHE A 42 1.34 -2.30 12.03
N ALA A 43 0.38 -1.56 12.57
CA ALA A 43 0.62 -0.44 13.49
C ALA A 43 1.60 0.63 12.95
N VAL A 44 1.61 0.83 11.62
CA VAL A 44 2.35 1.91 10.98
C VAL A 44 1.60 3.22 11.18
N VAL A 45 2.26 4.20 11.80
CA VAL A 45 1.67 5.50 12.19
C VAL A 45 2.00 6.64 11.23
N ASP A 46 2.67 6.32 10.12
CA ASP A 46 2.96 7.29 9.06
C ASP A 46 1.71 7.63 8.24
N ASP A 47 1.75 8.79 7.59
CA ASP A 47 0.67 9.26 6.72
C ASP A 47 0.46 8.25 5.58
N PRO A 48 -0.75 7.69 5.38
CA PRO A 48 -1.06 6.81 4.26
C PRO A 48 -0.67 7.36 2.89
N ARG A 49 -0.64 8.70 2.71
CA ARG A 49 -0.24 9.37 1.46
C ARG A 49 1.24 9.18 1.12
N LYS A 50 2.06 8.77 2.09
CA LYS A 50 3.44 8.37 1.85
C LYS A 50 3.56 7.00 1.20
N PHE A 51 2.47 6.26 1.07
CA PHE A 51 2.47 4.92 0.52
C PHE A 51 1.64 4.88 -0.76
N ALA A 52 1.93 3.88 -1.59
CA ALA A 52 1.13 3.54 -2.76
C ALA A 52 1.03 2.02 -2.89
N LEU A 53 -0.10 1.58 -3.43
CA LEU A 53 -0.32 0.19 -3.80
C LEU A 53 0.08 0.01 -5.27
N PHE A 54 0.90 -0.98 -5.54
CA PHE A 54 1.31 -1.36 -6.88
C PHE A 54 0.70 -2.71 -7.23
N GLU A 55 0.26 -2.87 -8.48
CA GLU A 55 0.18 -4.19 -9.08
C GLU A 55 1.57 -4.64 -9.52
N ARG A 56 1.84 -5.93 -9.33
CA ARG A 56 3.02 -6.63 -9.77
C ARG A 56 2.60 -7.79 -10.67
N SER A 57 3.18 -7.86 -11.87
CA SER A 57 3.01 -8.99 -12.79
C SER A 57 4.35 -9.48 -13.30
N GLU A 58 4.39 -10.75 -13.68
CA GLU A 58 5.55 -11.41 -14.28
C GLU A 58 5.20 -11.83 -15.71
N LYS A 59 5.98 -11.36 -16.69
CA LYS A 59 5.84 -11.74 -18.10
C LYS A 59 7.23 -11.87 -18.71
N ASP A 60 7.47 -12.94 -19.46
CA ASP A 60 8.74 -13.20 -20.15
C ASP A 60 9.97 -13.05 -19.22
N GLU A 61 9.87 -13.59 -17.99
CA GLU A 61 10.87 -13.50 -16.91
C GLU A 61 11.14 -12.08 -16.37
N GLN A 62 10.41 -11.07 -16.85
CA GLN A 62 10.48 -9.69 -16.38
C GLN A 62 9.37 -9.39 -15.38
N VAL A 63 9.71 -8.58 -14.36
CA VAL A 63 8.77 -8.11 -13.34
C VAL A 63 8.33 -6.69 -13.68
N TYR A 64 7.02 -6.49 -13.82
CA TYR A 64 6.41 -5.20 -14.05
C TYR A 64 5.73 -4.70 -12.78
N LEU A 65 5.85 -3.40 -12.51
CA LEU A 65 5.17 -2.71 -11.42
C LEU A 65 4.40 -1.51 -11.97
N ARG A 66 3.11 -1.42 -11.67
CA ARG A 66 2.27 -0.25 -11.98
C ARG A 66 1.61 0.26 -10.70
N LYS A 67 1.74 1.57 -10.46
CA LYS A 67 1.04 2.24 -9.35
C LYS A 67 -0.45 2.24 -9.62
N LEU A 68 -1.24 1.81 -8.64
CA LEU A 68 -2.69 1.93 -8.70
C LEU A 68 -3.12 3.34 -8.32
N ALA A 69 -4.14 3.86 -8.99
CA ALA A 69 -4.83 5.05 -8.52
C ALA A 69 -5.65 4.70 -7.27
N ASP A 70 -5.87 5.69 -6.39
CA ASP A 70 -6.52 5.51 -5.10
C ASP A 70 -7.91 4.87 -5.19
N GLU A 71 -8.61 5.09 -6.31
CA GLU A 71 -9.98 4.65 -6.55
C GLU A 71 -10.10 3.34 -7.33
N GLU A 72 -8.98 2.78 -7.81
CA GLU A 72 -8.98 1.44 -8.39
C GLU A 72 -9.37 0.41 -7.33
N GLN A 73 -10.03 -0.67 -7.77
CA GLN A 73 -10.56 -1.73 -6.90
C GLN A 73 -9.70 -3.00 -7.01
N PRO A 74 -8.81 -3.31 -6.05
CA PRO A 74 -7.86 -4.42 -6.18
C PRO A 74 -8.53 -5.79 -6.35
N LEU A 75 -9.70 -6.01 -5.74
CA LEU A 75 -10.43 -7.27 -5.94
C LEU A 75 -10.91 -7.42 -7.38
N ARG A 76 -11.40 -6.34 -8.00
CA ARG A 76 -11.82 -6.36 -9.41
C ARG A 76 -10.65 -6.70 -10.33
N LEU A 77 -9.48 -6.09 -10.10
CA LEU A 77 -8.26 -6.41 -10.84
C LEU A 77 -7.86 -7.88 -10.68
N ARG A 78 -7.91 -8.41 -9.46
CA ARG A 78 -7.63 -9.83 -9.18
C ARG A 78 -8.59 -10.78 -9.88
N LEU A 79 -9.88 -10.46 -9.90
CA LEU A 79 -10.87 -11.31 -10.58
C LEU A 79 -10.65 -11.33 -12.10
N LEU A 80 -10.23 -10.21 -12.70
CA LEU A 80 -9.91 -10.13 -14.13
C LEU A 80 -8.61 -10.86 -14.49
N ALA A 81 -7.58 -10.78 -13.64
CA ALA A 81 -6.28 -11.44 -13.86
C ALA A 81 -6.29 -12.94 -13.51
N GLY A 82 -7.27 -13.39 -12.72
CA GLY A 82 -7.35 -14.75 -12.21
C GLY A 82 -6.48 -15.02 -10.98
N PRO A 83 -6.40 -16.29 -10.53
CA PRO A 83 -5.79 -16.65 -9.25
C PRO A 83 -4.26 -16.65 -9.26
N SER A 84 -3.60 -16.62 -10.42
CA SER A 84 -2.14 -16.70 -10.52
C SER A 84 -1.45 -15.48 -9.89
N GLU A 85 -0.55 -15.72 -8.93
CA GLU A 85 0.27 -14.65 -8.32
C GLU A 85 1.30 -14.04 -9.28
N LYS A 86 1.69 -14.81 -10.31
CA LYS A 86 2.53 -14.30 -11.41
C LYS A 86 1.75 -13.36 -12.33
N ALA A 87 0.48 -13.66 -12.59
CA ALA A 87 -0.38 -12.79 -13.39
C ALA A 87 -0.67 -11.48 -12.65
N LEU A 88 -0.93 -11.56 -11.35
CA LEU A 88 -1.13 -10.38 -10.51
C LEU A 88 -0.78 -10.67 -9.04
N SER A 89 -0.01 -9.78 -8.43
CA SER A 89 0.16 -9.64 -6.98
C SER A 89 0.15 -8.15 -6.62
N PHE A 90 -0.04 -7.83 -5.34
CA PHE A 90 -0.08 -6.44 -4.88
C PHE A 90 1.07 -6.15 -3.93
N VAL A 91 1.70 -4.99 -4.10
CA VAL A 91 2.85 -4.57 -3.31
C VAL A 91 2.59 -3.18 -2.74
N LEU A 92 2.67 -3.05 -1.41
CA LEU A 92 2.68 -1.75 -0.74
C LEU A 92 4.11 -1.21 -0.74
N LYS A 93 4.33 0.01 -1.22
CA LYS A 93 5.62 0.69 -1.17
C LYS A 93 5.46 2.11 -0.63
N GLU A 94 6.49 2.63 0.00
CA GLU A 94 6.61 4.07 0.24
C GLU A 94 6.85 4.78 -1.11
N ASN A 95 6.21 5.92 -1.32
CA ASN A 95 6.50 6.83 -2.41
C ASN A 95 7.92 7.38 -2.18
N GLU A 96 8.76 7.37 -3.22
CA GLU A 96 10.04 8.06 -3.14
C GLU A 96 9.77 9.56 -2.90
N THR A 97 10.44 10.14 -1.90
CA THR A 97 10.27 11.54 -1.51
C THR A 97 10.44 12.45 -2.73
N GLY A 98 9.32 12.87 -3.33
CA GLY A 98 9.29 13.55 -4.63
C GLY A 98 7.94 13.44 -5.34
N GLU A 99 7.19 12.35 -5.15
CA GLU A 99 5.82 12.21 -5.67
C GLU A 99 4.76 12.62 -4.63
N VAL A 100 4.70 13.90 -4.27
CA VAL A 100 3.46 14.47 -3.71
C VAL A 100 2.60 14.88 -4.89
N ASN A 101 1.67 14.01 -5.30
CA ASN A 101 0.60 14.41 -6.20
C ASN A 101 -0.27 15.46 -5.49
N VAL A 102 0.10 16.73 -5.65
CA VAL A 102 -0.76 17.87 -5.39
C VAL A 102 -1.74 17.98 -6.56
N SER A 103 -2.79 17.17 -6.55
CA SER A 103 -3.98 17.49 -7.33
C SER A 103 -4.74 18.58 -6.57
N ALA A 104 -4.78 19.77 -7.17
CA ALA A 104 -5.55 20.94 -6.77
C ALA A 104 -7.07 20.70 -6.83
#